data_AF-A0A925AZW3-F1
#
_entry.id   AF-A0A925AZW3-F1
#
_cell.length_a   1.000
_cell.length_b   1.000
_cell.length_c   1.000
_cell.angle_alpha   90.00
_cell.angle_beta   90.00
_cell.angle_gamma   90.00
#
_symmetry.space_group_name_H-M   'P 1'
#
loop_
_entity.id
_entity.type
_entity.pdbx_description
1 polymer ?
#
loop_
_entity_poly.entity_id
_entity_poly.type
_entity_poly.pdbx_seq_one_letter_code
_entity_poly.pdbx_strand_id
1 'polypeptide(L)' 'RYLRHLANLFQGDVRLTVAAYNAGPEAVGKRADVPRFEETQMYVKRVMAFYHYYLTGSSP' A
#
# COMPACT_ATOMS: atom_id res chain seq x y z
N ARG A 1 -6.57 -4.03 13.66
CA ARG A 1 -6.50 -2.65 14.19
C ARG A 1 -5.40 -1.82 13.51
N TYR A 2 -4.21 -2.37 13.25
CA TYR A 2 -3.09 -1.65 12.64
C TYR A 2 -3.33 -1.13 11.20
N LEU A 3 -3.85 -1.96 10.29
CA LEU A 3 -4.09 -1.53 8.90
C LEU A 3 -5.07 -0.34 8.80
N ARG A 4 -6.10 -0.30 9.65
CA ARG A 4 -7.03 0.83 9.74
C ARG A 4 -6.34 2.10 10.26
N HIS A 5 -5.41 1.96 11.20
CA HIS A 5 -4.61 3.09 11.67
C HIS A 5 -3.74 3.66 10.53
N LEU A 6 -3.08 2.80 9.75
CA LEU A 6 -2.32 3.23 8.57
C LEU A 6 -3.23 3.89 7.52
N ALA A 7 -4.42 3.32 7.26
CA ALA A 7 -5.37 3.93 6.34
C ALA A 7 -5.77 5.34 6.77
N ASN A 8 -6.00 5.57 8.07
CA ASN A 8 -6.27 6.90 8.59
C ASN A 8 -5.05 7.83 8.45
N LEU A 9 -3.84 7.32 8.75
CA LEU A 9 -2.58 8.07 8.64
C LEU A 9 -2.33 8.55 7.20
N PHE A 10 -2.68 7.72 6.21
CA PHE A 10 -2.53 8.02 4.78
C PHE A 10 -3.84 8.45 4.11
N GLN A 11 -4.82 8.94 4.88
CA GLN A 11 -6.06 9.55 4.37
C GLN A 11 -6.85 8.68 3.38
N GLY A 12 -6.80 7.36 3.56
CA GLY A 12 -7.47 6.39 2.70
C GLY A 12 -6.70 6.04 1.41
N ASP A 13 -5.49 6.57 1.19
CA ASP A 13 -4.64 6.12 0.09
C ASP A 13 -4.22 4.67 0.33
N VAL A 14 -4.88 3.75 -0.36
CA VAL A 14 -4.66 2.31 -0.25
C VAL A 14 -3.21 1.97 -0.62
N ARG A 15 -2.63 2.66 -1.60
CA ARG A 15 -1.29 2.40 -2.12
C ARG A 15 -0.22 2.71 -1.07
N LEU A 16 -0.32 3.87 -0.42
CA LEU A 16 0.57 4.27 0.67
C LEU A 16 0.32 3.44 1.94
N THR A 17 -0.94 3.09 2.20
CA THR A 17 -1.31 2.23 3.33
C THR A 17 -0.64 0.87 3.26
N VAL A 18 -0.69 0.20 2.11
CA VAL A 18 -0.08 -1.14 1.94
C VAL A 18 1.43 -1.06 1.84
N ALA A 19 1.98 0.04 1.30
CA ALA A 19 3.43 0.30 1.35
C ALA A 19 3.92 0.43 2.81
N ALA A 20 3.18 1.17 3.65
CA ALA A 20 3.53 1.38 5.05
C ALA A 20 3.33 0.13 5.90
N TYR A 21 2.39 -0.73 5.51
CA TYR A 21 2.22 -2.03 6.14
C TYR A 21 3.43 -2.94 5.92
N ASN A 22 4.05 -2.89 4.72
CA ASN A 22 5.22 -3.70 4.38
C ASN A 22 6.55 -3.07 4.85
N ALA A 23 6.77 -1.78 4.63
CA ALA A 23 8.04 -1.09 4.86
C ALA A 23 8.07 -0.23 6.13
N GLY A 24 6.95 -0.13 6.84
CA GLY A 24 6.78 0.76 7.98
C GLY A 24 6.34 2.18 7.59
N PRO A 25 5.50 2.85 8.40
CA PRO A 25 5.00 4.19 8.11
C PRO A 25 6.09 5.26 8.10
N GLU A 26 7.20 5.07 8.82
CA GLU A 26 8.32 6.01 8.82
C GLU A 26 9.03 6.09 7.46
N ALA A 27 9.16 4.97 6.76
CA ALA A 27 9.79 4.92 5.45
C ALA A 27 8.94 5.60 4.38
N VAL A 28 7.61 5.45 4.47
CA VAL A 28 6.64 6.03 3.54
C VAL A 28 6.37 7.50 3.84
N GLY A 29 6.14 7.84 5.11
CA GLY A 29 5.77 9.18 5.57
C GLY A 29 6.84 10.24 5.31
N LYS A 30 8.13 9.88 5.32
CA LYS A 30 9.24 10.81 5.00
C LYS A 30 9.18 11.37 3.58
N ARG A 31 8.58 10.64 2.63
CA ARG A 31 8.56 10.99 1.20
C ARG A 31 7.15 11.09 0.62
N ALA A 32 6.14 10.75 1.42
CA ALA A 32 4.76 10.54 0.98
C ALA A 32 4.66 9.64 -0.27
N ASP A 33 5.52 8.63 -0.36
CA ASP A 33 5.65 7.77 -1.54
C ASP A 33 6.11 6.36 -1.15
N VAL A 34 5.97 5.42 -2.08
CA VAL A 34 6.44 4.04 -1.94
C VAL A 34 7.98 4.03 -1.92
N PRO A 35 8.63 3.47 -0.88
CA PRO A 35 10.08 3.38 -0.80
C PRO A 35 10.69 2.68 -2.01
N ARG A 36 11.94 3.04 -2.35
CA ARG A 36 12.72 2.39 -3.43
C ARG A 36 13.28 1.03 -3.03
N PHE A 37 12.55 0.30 -2.18
CA PHE A 37 12.86 -1.08 -1.83
C PHE A 37 12.14 -1.97 -2.85
N GLU A 38 12.89 -2.79 -3.57
CA GLU A 38 12.35 -3.63 -4.64
C GLU A 38 11.22 -4.52 -4.13
N GLU A 39 11.40 -5.12 -2.94
CA GLU A 39 10.38 -5.93 -2.27
C GLU A 39 9.08 -5.14 -2.03
N THR A 40 9.19 -3.93 -1.50
CA THR A 40 8.01 -3.08 -1.22
C THR A 40 7.29 -2.68 -2.51
N GLN A 41 8.03 -2.34 -3.56
CA GLN A 41 7.43 -2.02 -4.86
C GLN A 41 6.69 -3.22 -5.45
N MET A 42 7.30 -4.41 -5.39
CA MET A 42 6.66 -5.66 -5.83
C MET A 42 5.42 -6.00 -5.00
N TYR A 43 5.51 -5.85 -3.67
CA TYR A 43 4.40 -6.07 -2.75
C TYR A 43 3.22 -5.14 -3.08
N VAL A 44 3.47 -3.83 -3.19
CA VAL A 44 2.44 -2.84 -3.54
C VAL A 44 1.83 -3.17 -4.90
N LYS A 45 2.64 -3.48 -5.91
CA LYS A 45 2.14 -3.85 -7.25
C LYS A 45 1.18 -5.05 -7.19
N ARG A 46 1.54 -6.11 -6.47
CA ARG A 46 0.71 -7.32 -6.32
C ARG A 46 -0.61 -7.01 -5.60
N VAL A 47 -0.55 -6.31 -4.48
CA VAL A 47 -1.75 -5.97 -3.71
C VAL A 47 -2.69 -5.08 -4.51
N MET A 48 -2.16 -4.10 -5.25
CA MET A 48 -2.98 -3.22 -6.09
C MET A 48 -3.62 -3.97 -7.26
N ALA A 49 -2.94 -4.96 -7.85
CA ALA A 49 -3.53 -5.82 -8.88
C ALA A 49 -4.73 -6.60 -8.33
N PHE A 50 -4.58 -7.24 -7.17
CA PHE A 50 -5.69 -7.93 -6.51
C PHE A 50 -6.80 -6.98 -6.08
N TYR A 51 -6.45 -5.81 -5.54
CA TYR A 51 -7.43 -4.79 -5.15
C TYR A 51 -8.29 -4.36 -6.34
N HIS A 52 -7.66 -4.10 -7.50
CA HIS A 52 -8.39 -3.77 -8.72
C HIS A 52 -9.25 -4.94 -9.20
N TYR A 53 -8.71 -6.16 -9.21
CA TYR A 53 -9.45 -7.39 -9.54
C TYR A 53 -10.75 -7.50 -8.72
N TYR A 54 -10.68 -7.33 -7.40
CA TYR A 54 -11.85 -7.45 -6.53
C TYR A 54 -12.83 -6.29 -6.69
N LEU A 55 -12.38 -5.11 -7.13
CA LEU A 55 -13.26 -3.98 -7.40
C LEU A 55 -14.00 -4.10 -8.74
N THR A 56 -13.36 -4.65 -9.78
CA THR A 56 -13.92 -4.72 -11.14
C THR A 56 -14.53 -6.09 -11.47
N GLY A 57 -14.25 -7.11 -10.67
CA GLY A 57 -14.68 -8.50 -10.93
C GLY A 57 -13.99 -9.15 -12.14
N SER A 58 -12.84 -8.63 -12.59
CA SER A 58 -12.17 -9.06 -13.84
C SER A 58 -10.82 -9.68 -13.53
N SER A 59 -10.56 -10.94 -13.93
CA SER A 59 -9.34 -11.76 -13.68
C SER A 59 -8.01 -11.01 -13.85
N PRO A 60 -7.04 -11.16 -12.90
CA PRO A 60 -5.79 -10.40 -12.89
C PRO A 60 -4.74 -10.93 -13.88
#